data_AF-A0A9D7TSN5-F1
#
_entry.id   AF-A0A9D7TSN5-F1
#
_cell.length_a   1.000
_cell.length_b   1.000
_cell.length_c   1.000
_cell.angle_alpha   90.00
_cell.angle_beta   90.00
_cell.angle_gamma   90.00
#
_symmetry.space_group_name_H-M   'P 1'
#
loop_
_entity.id
_entity.type
_entity.pdbx_description
1 polymer ?
#
loop_
_entity_poly.entity_id
_entity_poly.type
_entity_poly.pdbx_seq_one_letter_code
_entity_poly.pdbx_strand_id
1 'polypeptide(L)'
;MKIVIASIFSFFFLYNKATAQDSSKLSVSGYIDVYYQFDFDKPQNHQRSFFLYNHKRHNEVNVNLAFAKVNYLANKVRANLAVMTGNYPQYNLAAEPQILQHIYEANIGIELSKKNKIWLDAGIMPSHIGFESAVSADCYTLSRGLLAENSPYFETGIKLTKTNKKKMFL
;
A
#
# COMPACT_ATOMS: atom_id res chain seq x y z
N MET A 1 -21.46 11.64 30.53
CA MET A 1 -20.84 12.00 29.23
C MET A 1 -19.40 11.51 29.27
N LYS A 2 -19.08 10.37 28.65
CA LYS A 2 -17.74 9.77 28.69
C LYS A 2 -17.00 10.17 27.41
N ILE A 3 -15.99 11.02 27.56
CA ILE A 3 -15.09 11.40 26.48
C ILE A 3 -14.13 10.24 26.24
N VAL A 4 -14.15 9.65 25.05
CA VAL A 4 -13.17 8.63 24.63
C VAL A 4 -12.07 9.36 23.87
N ILE A 5 -10.87 9.34 24.41
CA ILE A 5 -9.66 9.87 23.77
C ILE A 5 -9.07 8.74 22.93
N ALA A 6 -9.04 8.92 21.61
CA ALA A 6 -8.33 8.03 20.70
C ALA A 6 -6.86 8.47 20.61
N SER A 7 -5.95 7.65 21.11
CA SER A 7 -4.50 7.89 21.01
C SER A 7 -3.93 7.05 19.87
N ILE A 8 -3.31 7.72 18.89
CA ILE A 8 -2.59 7.08 17.78
C ILE A 8 -1.15 6.85 18.23
N PHE A 9 -0.73 5.58 18.33
CA PHE A 9 0.67 5.21 18.46
C PHE A 9 1.16 4.64 17.13
N SER A 10 2.10 5.31 16.49
CA SER A 10 2.78 4.82 15.28
C SER A 10 4.21 4.44 15.65
N PHE A 11 4.56 3.16 15.54
CA PHE A 11 5.91 2.65 15.77
C PHE A 11 6.54 2.30 14.42
N PHE A 12 7.54 3.07 14.00
CA PHE A 12 8.34 2.78 12.81
C PHE A 12 9.63 2.08 13.24
N PHE A 13 9.78 0.78 12.96
CA PHE A 13 11.04 0.07 13.10
C PHE A 13 11.77 0.03 11.75
N LEU A 14 12.87 0.77 11.64
CA LEU A 14 13.80 0.71 10.50
C LEU A 14 15.02 -0.13 10.89
N TYR A 15 15.15 -1.34 10.34
CA TYR A 15 16.38 -2.13 10.46
C TYR A 15 17.22 -1.99 9.19
N ASN A 16 18.30 -1.22 9.25
CA ASN A 16 19.26 -1.10 8.16
C ASN A 16 20.49 -1.96 8.47
N LYS A 17 20.65 -3.08 7.75
CA LYS A 17 21.93 -3.80 7.70
C LYS A 17 22.73 -3.24 6.52
N ALA A 18 23.78 -2.47 6.82
CA ALA A 18 24.69 -1.97 5.79
C ALA A 18 25.72 -3.05 5.45
N THR A 19 25.66 -3.58 4.23
CA THR A 19 26.71 -4.44 3.68
C THR A 19 27.60 -3.57 2.80
N ALA A 20 28.88 -3.46 3.14
CA ALA A 20 29.87 -2.75 2.36
C ALA A 20 30.45 -3.68 1.26
N GLN A 21 29.86 -3.65 0.07
CA GLN A 21 30.53 -3.95 -1.21
C GLN A 21 29.66 -3.41 -2.36
N ASP A 22 30.28 -2.73 -3.32
CA ASP A 22 29.64 -1.87 -4.31
C ASP A 22 28.53 -2.51 -5.19
N SER A 23 27.53 -1.67 -5.48
CA SER A 23 26.55 -1.67 -6.59
C SER A 23 25.14 -2.25 -6.41
N SER A 24 24.83 -3.00 -5.35
CA SER A 24 23.45 -3.46 -5.09
C SER A 24 22.96 -3.15 -3.68
N LYS A 25 21.72 -2.68 -3.57
CA LYS A 25 21.04 -2.34 -2.32
C LYS A 25 19.77 -3.16 -2.20
N LEU A 26 19.73 -4.02 -1.18
CA LEU A 26 18.52 -4.70 -0.74
C LEU A 26 17.92 -3.93 0.44
N SER A 27 16.63 -3.65 0.40
CA SER A 27 15.89 -3.01 1.49
C SER A 27 14.65 -3.84 1.80
N VAL A 28 14.40 -4.06 3.09
CA VAL A 28 13.19 -4.72 3.58
C VAL A 28 12.39 -3.69 4.37
N SER A 29 11.10 -3.62 4.12
CA SER A 29 10.16 -2.75 4.83
C SER A 29 8.85 -3.48 5.06
N GLY A 30 8.00 -2.93 5.91
CA GLY A 30 6.68 -3.49 6.17
C GLY A 30 5.76 -2.43 6.73
N TYR A 31 4.47 -2.74 6.69
CA TYR A 31 3.40 -1.87 7.18
C TYR A 31 2.31 -2.73 7.79
N ILE A 32 1.66 -2.20 8.83
CA ILE A 32 0.50 -2.82 9.46
C ILE A 32 -0.52 -1.75 9.86
N ASP A 33 -1.77 -1.97 9.47
CA ASP A 33 -2.92 -1.14 9.75
C ASP A 33 -3.94 -1.96 10.55
N VAL A 34 -4.00 -1.71 11.86
CA VAL A 34 -4.90 -2.37 12.80
C VAL A 34 -5.97 -1.38 13.21
N TYR A 35 -7.23 -1.82 13.23
CA TYR A 35 -8.34 -0.97 13.58
C TYR A 35 -9.40 -1.69 14.43
N TYR A 36 -10.19 -0.86 15.11
CA TYR A 36 -11.45 -1.24 15.70
C TYR A 36 -12.47 -0.17 15.33
N GLN A 37 -13.68 -0.59 14.96
CA GLN A 37 -14.78 0.32 14.68
C GLN A 37 -16.10 -0.30 15.12
N PHE A 38 -17.09 0.53 15.37
CA PHE A 38 -18.42 0.09 15.78
C PHE A 38 -19.48 0.72 14.87
N ASP A 39 -20.37 -0.11 14.35
CA ASP A 39 -21.50 0.31 13.51
C ASP A 39 -22.79 0.25 14.34
N PHE A 40 -23.49 1.37 14.47
CA PHE A 40 -24.71 1.47 15.27
C PHE A 40 -25.90 0.71 14.67
N ASP A 41 -25.86 0.40 13.38
CA ASP A 41 -26.86 -0.43 12.71
C ASP A 41 -26.71 -1.92 13.07
N LYS A 42 -25.61 -2.29 13.75
CA LYS A 42 -25.30 -3.65 14.23
C LYS A 42 -25.52 -4.73 13.16
N PRO A 43 -24.86 -4.64 11.99
CA PRO A 43 -25.07 -5.62 10.92
C PRO A 43 -24.75 -7.05 11.39
N GLN A 44 -25.69 -7.98 11.15
CA GLN A 44 -25.64 -9.36 11.65
C GLN A 44 -24.42 -10.16 11.14
N ASN A 45 -23.90 -9.83 9.96
CA ASN A 45 -22.75 -10.51 9.35
C ASN A 45 -21.38 -9.91 9.75
N HIS A 46 -21.38 -8.95 10.68
CA HIS A 46 -20.16 -8.26 11.12
C HIS A 46 -19.45 -7.46 10.02
N GLN A 47 -20.13 -7.13 8.91
CA GLN A 47 -19.59 -6.34 7.81
C GLN A 47 -20.35 -5.02 7.65
N ARG A 48 -19.62 -3.94 7.38
CA ARG A 48 -20.18 -2.66 6.94
C ARG A 48 -20.69 -2.75 5.50
N SER A 49 -21.38 -1.70 5.06
CA SER A 49 -21.99 -1.56 3.73
C SER A 49 -21.13 -2.11 2.59
N PHE A 50 -21.79 -2.71 1.59
CA PHE A 50 -21.12 -3.47 0.53
C PHE A 50 -20.07 -2.66 -0.25
N PHE A 51 -20.26 -1.35 -0.40
CA PHE A 51 -19.39 -0.43 -1.15
C PHE A 51 -18.13 0.04 -0.41
N LEU A 52 -17.94 -0.36 0.85
CA LEU A 52 -16.70 -0.10 1.59
C LEU A 52 -15.86 -1.37 1.59
N TYR A 53 -14.62 -1.31 1.11
CA TYR A 53 -13.70 -2.45 1.08
C TYR A 53 -12.63 -2.33 2.15
N ASN A 54 -12.15 -1.11 2.41
CA ASN A 54 -11.28 -0.85 3.55
C ASN A 54 -12.07 -0.83 4.86
N HIS A 55 -11.44 -1.29 5.93
CA HIS A 55 -12.02 -1.32 7.27
C HIS A 55 -13.43 -1.94 7.24
N LYS A 56 -13.58 -3.13 6.65
CA LYS A 56 -14.90 -3.75 6.40
C LYS A 56 -15.62 -4.22 7.66
N ARG A 57 -14.88 -4.81 8.59
CA ARG A 57 -15.41 -5.54 9.75
C ARG A 57 -15.78 -4.62 10.90
N HIS A 58 -16.90 -4.83 11.58
CA HIS A 58 -17.33 -4.01 12.73
C HIS A 58 -17.40 -4.82 14.03
N ASN A 59 -17.28 -4.10 15.15
CA ASN A 59 -17.34 -4.64 16.51
C ASN A 59 -16.32 -5.76 16.78
N GLU A 60 -15.16 -5.67 16.13
CA GLU A 60 -14.02 -6.58 16.31
C GLU A 60 -12.72 -5.84 15.98
N VAL A 61 -11.60 -6.28 16.58
CA VAL A 61 -10.27 -5.81 16.22
C VAL A 61 -9.84 -6.56 14.96
N ASN A 62 -9.40 -5.83 13.94
CA ASN A 62 -9.03 -6.44 12.67
C ASN A 62 -7.85 -5.72 12.01
N VAL A 63 -7.23 -6.39 11.03
CA VAL A 63 -6.14 -5.84 10.22
C VAL A 63 -6.75 -5.40 8.90
N ASN A 64 -6.70 -4.11 8.60
CA ASN A 64 -7.14 -3.60 7.30
C ASN A 64 -6.14 -3.99 6.22
N LEU A 65 -4.87 -3.65 6.43
CA LEU A 65 -3.77 -3.97 5.52
C LEU A 65 -2.50 -4.24 6.32
N ALA A 66 -1.85 -5.37 6.05
CA ALA A 66 -0.49 -5.62 6.48
C ALA A 66 0.31 -6.11 5.28
N PHE A 67 1.53 -5.62 5.11
CA PHE A 67 2.43 -6.13 4.08
C PHE A 67 3.88 -6.18 4.54
N ALA A 68 4.63 -7.09 3.93
CA ALA A 68 6.08 -7.12 3.95
C ALA A 68 6.58 -6.88 2.53
N LYS A 69 7.61 -6.04 2.39
CA LYS A 69 8.12 -5.55 1.11
C LYS A 69 9.64 -5.68 1.04
N VAL A 70 10.11 -6.16 -0.09
CA VAL A 70 11.53 -6.26 -0.44
C VAL A 70 11.77 -5.44 -1.70
N ASN A 71 12.76 -4.56 -1.62
CA ASN A 71 13.22 -3.74 -2.72
C ASN A 71 14.66 -4.09 -3.02
N TYR A 72 14.93 -4.44 -4.28
CA TYR A 72 16.27 -4.66 -4.78
C TYR A 72 16.61 -3.58 -5.81
N LEU A 73 17.76 -2.95 -5.68
CA LEU A 73 18.25 -1.94 -6.61
C LEU A 73 19.71 -2.23 -6.91
N ALA A 74 20.05 -2.46 -8.17
CA ALA A 74 21.42 -2.67 -8.62
C ALA A 74 21.70 -1.93 -9.92
N ASN A 75 22.68 -1.03 -9.94
CA ASN A 75 23.16 -0.23 -11.08
C ASN A 75 22.12 0.33 -12.08
N LYS A 76 21.46 -0.52 -12.88
CA LYS A 76 20.43 -0.18 -13.88
C LYS A 76 19.15 -1.03 -13.78
N VAL A 77 19.00 -1.83 -12.73
CA VAL A 77 17.89 -2.75 -12.52
C VAL A 77 17.31 -2.50 -11.14
N ARG A 78 15.98 -2.55 -11.03
CA ARG A 78 15.28 -2.61 -9.76
C ARG A 78 14.22 -3.69 -9.79
N ALA A 79 13.93 -4.26 -8.63
CA ALA A 79 12.84 -5.19 -8.44
C ALA A 79 12.15 -4.91 -7.11
N ASN A 80 10.83 -5.01 -7.11
CA ASN A 80 10.00 -4.76 -5.94
C ASN A 80 9.05 -5.95 -5.79
N LEU A 81 9.03 -6.54 -4.60
CA LEU A 81 8.08 -7.58 -4.23
C LEU A 81 7.47 -7.22 -2.87
N ALA A 82 6.15 -7.19 -2.79
CA ALA A 82 5.41 -7.01 -1.56
C ALA A 82 4.24 -7.98 -1.49
N VAL A 83 4.12 -8.66 -0.36
CA VAL A 83 3.02 -9.58 -0.06
C VAL A 83 2.16 -8.97 1.04
N MET A 84 0.84 -9.11 0.91
CA MET A 84 -0.13 -8.50 1.81
C MET A 84 -1.20 -9.44 2.34
N THR A 85 -1.80 -9.03 3.45
CA THR A 85 -2.95 -9.66 4.08
C THR A 85 -3.83 -8.62 4.77
N GLY A 86 -5.01 -9.02 5.21
CA GLY A 86 -6.00 -8.17 5.89
C GLY A 86 -7.32 -8.08 5.13
N ASN A 87 -8.19 -7.17 5.58
CA ASN A 87 -9.49 -6.93 4.97
C ASN A 87 -9.38 -6.33 3.56
N TYR A 88 -8.43 -5.43 3.32
CA TYR A 88 -8.21 -4.83 2.00
C TYR A 88 -8.09 -5.88 0.88
N PRO A 89 -7.12 -6.83 0.91
CA PRO A 89 -7.04 -7.84 -0.15
C PRO A 89 -8.26 -8.77 -0.19
N GLN A 90 -8.84 -9.09 0.97
CA GLN A 90 -9.99 -10.00 1.06
C GLN A 90 -11.25 -9.43 0.38
N TYR A 91 -11.55 -8.14 0.56
CA TYR A 91 -12.78 -7.54 0.06
C TYR A 91 -12.57 -6.77 -1.24
N ASN A 92 -11.47 -6.02 -1.37
CA ASN A 92 -11.21 -5.20 -2.55
C ASN A 92 -10.74 -6.04 -3.75
N LEU A 93 -10.03 -7.14 -3.49
CA LEU A 93 -9.52 -8.04 -4.53
C LEU A 93 -10.29 -9.37 -4.59
N ALA A 94 -11.51 -9.43 -4.04
CA ALA A 94 -12.29 -10.66 -3.96
C ALA A 94 -12.52 -11.36 -5.31
N ALA A 95 -12.47 -10.60 -6.42
CA ALA A 95 -12.60 -11.11 -7.78
C ALA A 95 -11.29 -11.69 -8.37
N GLU A 96 -10.15 -11.41 -7.76
CA GLU A 96 -8.85 -11.92 -8.21
C GLU A 96 -8.63 -13.37 -7.75
N PRO A 97 -7.80 -14.17 -8.45
CA PRO A 97 -7.38 -15.48 -7.97
C PRO A 97 -6.77 -15.39 -6.56
N GLN A 98 -7.10 -16.35 -5.69
CA GLN A 98 -6.77 -16.30 -4.26
C GLN A 98 -5.29 -16.01 -3.96
N ILE A 99 -4.37 -16.55 -4.76
CA ILE A 99 -2.93 -16.29 -4.59
C ILE A 99 -2.56 -14.84 -4.93
N LEU A 100 -3.18 -14.28 -5.99
CA LEU A 100 -2.88 -12.92 -6.48
C LEU A 100 -3.44 -11.84 -5.56
N GLN A 101 -4.52 -12.13 -4.82
CA GLN A 101 -5.05 -11.23 -3.79
C GLN A 101 -4.00 -10.84 -2.75
N HIS A 102 -3.02 -11.71 -2.51
CA HIS A 102 -1.96 -11.48 -1.52
C HIS A 102 -0.71 -10.82 -2.09
N ILE A 103 -0.71 -10.42 -3.37
CA ILE A 103 0.40 -9.69 -3.98
C ILE A 103 0.06 -8.20 -3.99
N TYR A 104 0.75 -7.41 -3.17
CA TYR A 104 0.59 -5.96 -3.13
C TYR A 104 1.38 -5.27 -4.25
N GLU A 105 2.60 -5.74 -4.49
CA GLU A 105 3.49 -5.18 -5.50
C GLU A 105 4.39 -6.29 -6.02
N ALA A 106 4.55 -6.38 -7.34
CA ALA A 106 5.45 -7.33 -7.98
C ALA A 106 5.87 -6.76 -9.32
N ASN A 107 6.97 -6.00 -9.34
CA ASN A 107 7.46 -5.37 -10.56
C ASN A 107 8.98 -5.41 -10.67
N ILE A 108 9.45 -5.38 -11.91
CA ILE A 108 10.85 -5.22 -12.28
C ILE A 108 10.99 -3.97 -13.13
N GLY A 109 12.13 -3.32 -13.06
CA GLY A 109 12.39 -2.12 -13.82
C GLY A 109 13.82 -2.01 -14.30
N ILE A 110 13.99 -1.38 -15.46
CA ILE A 110 15.28 -1.07 -16.06
C ILE A 110 15.47 0.44 -16.17
N GLU A 111 16.68 0.89 -15.89
CA GLU A 111 17.06 2.30 -16.05
C GLU A 111 17.47 2.56 -17.49
N LEU A 112 16.65 3.33 -18.21
CA LEU A 112 16.91 3.71 -19.60
C LEU A 112 17.93 4.85 -19.69
N SER A 113 17.94 5.77 -18.71
CA SER A 113 18.87 6.90 -18.70
C SER A 113 19.14 7.41 -17.29
N LYS A 114 20.40 7.26 -16.84
CA LYS A 114 20.89 7.85 -15.58
C LYS A 114 20.80 9.37 -15.56
N LYS A 115 21.21 10.01 -16.66
CA LYS A 115 21.24 11.47 -16.80
C LYS A 115 19.84 12.07 -16.65
N ASN A 116 18.85 11.45 -17.28
CA ASN A 116 17.48 11.93 -17.31
C ASN A 116 16.58 11.28 -16.25
N LYS A 117 17.11 10.35 -15.44
CA LYS A 117 16.41 9.56 -14.43
C LYS A 117 15.14 8.90 -14.98
N ILE A 118 15.28 8.21 -16.10
CA ILE A 118 14.18 7.52 -16.78
C ILE A 118 14.24 6.04 -16.45
N TRP A 119 13.11 5.53 -15.96
CA TRP A 119 12.90 4.12 -15.62
C TRP A 119 11.72 3.57 -16.40
N LEU A 120 11.87 2.33 -16.86
CA LEU A 120 10.78 1.54 -17.43
C LEU A 120 10.52 0.36 -16.49
N ASP A 121 9.34 0.31 -15.93
CA ASP A 121 8.91 -0.74 -15.01
C ASP A 121 7.82 -1.60 -15.66
N ALA A 122 7.75 -2.88 -15.30
CA ALA A 122 6.69 -3.79 -15.70
C ALA A 122 6.27 -4.69 -14.54
N GLY A 123 4.96 -4.90 -14.38
CA GLY A 123 4.37 -5.79 -13.38
C GLY A 123 3.20 -5.16 -12.62
N ILE A 124 2.99 -5.62 -11.40
CA ILE A 124 1.98 -5.12 -10.46
C ILE A 124 2.57 -3.96 -9.65
N MET A 125 1.88 -2.84 -9.65
CA MET A 125 2.35 -1.56 -9.13
C MET A 125 1.24 -0.83 -8.40
N PRO A 126 1.54 0.03 -7.41
CA PRO A 126 0.56 0.98 -6.90
C PRO A 126 0.01 1.86 -8.03
N SER A 127 -1.29 2.08 -8.00
CA SER A 127 -1.99 2.94 -8.97
C SER A 127 -1.50 4.38 -8.88
N HIS A 128 -1.50 5.06 -10.02
CA HIS A 128 -1.23 6.50 -10.11
C HIS A 128 -2.51 7.34 -10.13
N ILE A 129 -3.67 6.68 -10.15
CA ILE A 129 -4.99 7.31 -10.20
C ILE A 129 -5.51 7.50 -8.77
N GLY A 130 -6.02 8.70 -8.50
CA GLY A 130 -6.54 9.04 -7.18
C GLY A 130 -5.47 9.61 -6.24
N PHE A 131 -5.92 10.33 -5.22
CA PHE A 131 -5.05 10.94 -4.22
C PHE A 131 -4.95 10.11 -2.93
N GLU A 132 -5.81 9.09 -2.77
CA GLU A 132 -5.81 8.19 -1.62
C GLU A 132 -5.19 6.84 -1.98
N SER A 133 -4.66 6.15 -0.97
CA SER A 133 -3.91 4.90 -1.09
C SER A 133 -4.59 3.77 -0.31
N ALA A 134 -4.23 2.53 -0.61
CA ALA A 134 -4.59 1.39 0.26
C ALA A 134 -3.91 1.52 1.63
N VAL A 135 -2.76 2.22 1.69
CA VAL A 135 -2.03 2.52 2.93
C VAL A 135 -2.70 3.69 3.64
N SER A 136 -3.27 3.43 4.82
CA SER A 136 -3.98 4.45 5.60
C SER A 136 -3.10 5.57 6.11
N ALA A 137 -1.81 5.31 6.33
CA ALA A 137 -0.85 6.34 6.73
C ALA A 137 -0.56 7.38 5.64
N ASP A 138 -0.83 7.06 4.38
CA ASP A 138 -0.65 7.99 3.25
C ASP A 138 -1.87 8.91 3.02
N CYS A 139 -2.96 8.68 3.77
CA CYS A 139 -4.23 9.38 3.59
C CYS A 139 -4.48 10.41 4.69
N TYR A 140 -5.15 11.52 4.35
CA TYR A 140 -5.52 12.56 5.34
C TYR A 140 -6.56 12.09 6.35
N THR A 141 -7.40 11.13 5.97
CA THR A 141 -8.46 10.56 6.81
C THR A 141 -8.35 9.04 6.86
N LEU A 142 -8.74 8.46 8.01
CA LEU A 142 -8.73 7.00 8.18
C LEU A 142 -9.73 6.33 7.22
N SER A 143 -10.94 6.88 7.14
CA SER A 143 -11.93 6.49 6.15
C SER A 143 -11.57 7.09 4.79
N ARG A 144 -11.69 6.28 3.74
CA ARG A 144 -11.52 6.74 2.36
C ARG A 144 -12.76 7.46 1.85
N GLY A 145 -12.56 8.34 0.88
CA GLY A 145 -13.64 8.85 0.06
C GLY A 145 -14.28 7.72 -0.76
N LEU A 146 -15.59 7.83 -1.01
CA LEU A 146 -16.31 6.88 -1.87
C LEU A 146 -15.70 6.79 -3.28
N LEU A 147 -15.11 7.88 -3.75
CA LEU A 147 -14.37 7.92 -5.01
C LEU A 147 -13.16 6.97 -4.99
N ALA A 148 -12.40 6.96 -3.90
CA ALA A 148 -11.21 6.11 -3.79
C ALA A 148 -11.56 4.64 -3.63
N GLU A 149 -12.63 4.31 -2.88
CA GLU A 149 -13.15 2.95 -2.76
C GLU A 149 -13.60 2.35 -4.11
N ASN A 150 -13.86 3.20 -5.11
CA ASN A 150 -14.23 2.79 -6.48
C ASN A 150 -13.12 3.04 -7.51
N SER A 151 -11.93 3.47 -7.07
CA SER A 151 -10.77 3.68 -7.92
C SER A 151 -9.76 2.54 -7.76
N PRO A 152 -8.99 2.19 -8.80
CA PRO A 152 -7.97 1.17 -8.67
C PRO A 152 -6.86 1.63 -7.72
N TYR A 153 -6.53 0.82 -6.72
CA TYR A 153 -5.38 1.02 -5.83
C TYR A 153 -4.08 0.39 -6.37
N PHE A 154 -4.20 -0.48 -7.38
CA PHE A 154 -3.07 -1.09 -8.08
C PHE A 154 -3.32 -1.14 -9.58
N GLU A 155 -2.25 -1.26 -10.34
CA GLU A 155 -2.26 -1.43 -11.79
C GLU A 155 -1.30 -2.56 -12.17
N THR A 156 -1.66 -3.31 -13.22
CA THR A 156 -0.75 -4.27 -13.85
C THR A 156 -0.43 -3.77 -15.25
N GLY A 157 0.85 -3.56 -15.55
CA GLY A 157 1.23 -3.05 -16.86
C GLY A 157 2.67 -2.60 -16.95
N ILE A 158 2.91 -1.67 -17.86
CA ILE A 158 4.22 -1.06 -18.11
C ILE A 158 4.14 0.42 -17.74
N LYS A 159 5.10 0.91 -16.95
CA LYS A 159 5.18 2.30 -16.50
C LYS A 159 6.49 2.94 -16.91
N LEU A 160 6.42 4.10 -17.56
CA LEU A 160 7.58 4.95 -17.82
C LEU A 160 7.64 6.08 -16.79
N THR A 161 8.66 6.10 -15.95
CA THR A 161 8.86 7.12 -14.93
C THR A 161 9.99 8.05 -15.32
N LYS A 162 9.75 9.37 -15.29
CA LYS A 162 10.79 10.40 -15.43
C LYS A 162 10.76 11.35 -14.24
N THR A 163 11.83 11.37 -13.45
CA THR A 163 11.92 12.27 -12.29
C THR A 163 12.52 13.62 -12.67
N ASN A 164 11.70 14.68 -12.71
CA ASN A 164 12.18 16.05 -12.89
C ASN A 164 12.57 16.68 -11.54
N LYS A 165 13.75 17.32 -11.46
CA LYS A 165 14.28 17.94 -10.24
C LYS A 165 13.63 19.28 -9.84
N LYS A 166 12.59 19.77 -10.51
CA LYS A 166 12.00 21.07 -10.15
C LYS A 166 11.27 20.94 -8.81
N LYS A 167 11.80 21.65 -7.79
CA LYS A 167 11.14 21.92 -6.52
C LYS A 167 9.74 22.47 -6.82
N MET A 168 8.71 21.71 -6.48
CA MET A 168 7.42 22.35 -6.21
C MET A 168 7.54 22.95 -4.82
N PHE A 169 7.63 24.27 -4.80
CA PHE A 169 7.19 25.04 -3.65
C PHE A 169 5.68 24.82 -3.57
N LEU A 170 5.24 24.14 -2.52
CA LEU A 170 3.91 24.26 -1.94
C LEU A 170 4.12 24.65 -0.48
#